data_AF-A0A3C1PFH4-F1
#
_entry.id   AF-A0A3C1PFH4-F1
#
_cell.length_a   1.000
_cell.length_b   1.000
_cell.length_c   1.000
_cell.angle_alpha   90.00
_cell.angle_beta   90.00
_cell.angle_gamma   90.00
#
_symmetry.space_group_name_H-M   'P 1'
#
loop_
_entity.id
_entity.type
_entity.pdbx_description
1 polymer ?
#
loop_
_entity_poly.entity_id
_entity_poly.type
_entity_poly.pdbx_seq_one_letter_code
_entity_poly.pdbx_strand_id
1 'polypeptide(L)'
;MSNKKQFLSIRQDIQSKKKLLKFEFQKALAGQSLIEKVDLNDDSIEIIETGKKAKLKNVSIRILDFKDKKSSIEAIWRVNLEIPIPGISTQGKTVEMALIISQKYETGDYCLNVCLIEMKSSLQPRRINENAKNDKDVKDVKENSLIEIVQKIQCSMNRMYMLMSLNNHQNRKGYSGVNIHIEFKGIIIFNENELIASDFNNSDVDPKLLAPSKELYETSKDLYKFLTSDNRSGLLSVRTILDDKDKITIKFFPKKDNDSEKHRTLQLGDLL
;
A
#
# COMPACT_ATOMS: atom_id res chain seq x y z
N MET A 1 16.80 54.84 31.35
CA MET A 1 15.86 53.71 31.18
C MET A 1 16.54 52.66 30.32
N SER A 2 16.95 51.53 30.92
CA SER A 2 17.62 50.42 30.22
C SER A 2 16.63 49.26 30.08
N ASN A 3 16.18 49.00 28.86
CA ASN A 3 15.32 47.87 28.54
C ASN A 3 16.17 46.59 28.41
N LYS A 4 16.31 45.85 29.51
CA LYS A 4 16.72 44.44 29.45
C LYS A 4 15.57 43.65 28.80
N LYS A 5 15.75 43.27 27.54
CA LYS A 5 14.95 42.21 26.91
C LYS A 5 15.15 40.92 27.71
N GLN A 6 14.12 40.48 28.43
CA GLN A 6 14.05 39.12 28.96
C GLN A 6 14.02 38.15 27.77
N PHE A 7 15.13 37.44 27.55
CA PHE A 7 15.11 36.22 26.77
C PHE A 7 14.37 35.16 27.61
N LEU A 8 13.09 34.96 27.33
CA LEU A 8 12.35 33.80 27.80
C LEU A 8 13.01 32.54 27.23
N SER A 9 13.45 31.65 28.12
CA SER A 9 14.03 30.36 27.78
C SER A 9 13.01 29.48 27.07
N ILE A 10 13.06 29.49 25.73
CA ILE A 10 12.29 28.57 24.88
C ILE A 10 12.98 27.20 24.90
N ARG A 11 12.90 26.43 25.99
CA ARG A 11 13.40 25.03 25.97
C ARG A 11 12.54 23.97 26.66
N GLN A 12 11.44 24.30 27.35
CA GLN A 12 10.58 23.28 27.99
C GLN A 12 9.16 23.17 27.39
N ASP A 13 8.54 24.28 26.95
CA ASP A 13 7.16 24.26 26.43
C ASP A 13 6.96 23.63 25.04
N ILE A 14 8.02 23.52 24.24
CA ILE A 14 7.92 22.88 22.92
C ILE A 14 7.79 21.36 23.07
N GLN A 15 8.39 20.78 24.11
CA GLN A 15 8.38 19.34 24.32
C GLN A 15 7.01 18.84 24.83
N SER A 16 6.31 19.63 25.64
CA SER A 16 4.94 19.33 26.11
C SER A 16 3.92 19.45 24.97
N LYS A 17 4.00 20.50 24.14
CA LYS A 17 3.13 20.68 22.98
C LYS A 17 3.34 19.64 21.88
N LYS A 18 4.58 19.23 21.60
CA LYS A 18 4.89 18.13 20.66
C LYS A 18 4.30 16.79 21.12
N LYS A 19 4.30 16.52 22.44
CA LYS A 19 3.67 15.31 23.01
C LYS A 19 2.16 15.33 22.84
N LEU A 20 1.50 16.48 23.08
CA LEU A 20 0.05 16.61 22.89
C LEU A 20 -0.34 16.36 21.44
N LEU A 21 0.33 17.03 20.49
CA LEU A 21 0.01 16.91 19.06
C LEU A 21 0.09 15.45 18.56
N LYS A 22 1.03 14.69 19.12
CA LYS A 22 1.27 13.29 18.76
C LYS A 22 0.20 12.33 19.28
N PHE A 23 -0.22 12.47 20.54
CA PHE A 23 -1.30 11.64 21.10
C PHE A 23 -2.63 11.95 20.42
N GLU A 24 -2.89 13.24 20.13
CA GLU A 24 -4.07 13.66 19.39
C GLU A 24 -4.06 13.15 17.94
N PHE A 25 -2.89 13.14 17.28
CA PHE A 25 -2.78 12.55 15.93
C PHE A 25 -3.12 11.06 15.94
N GLN A 26 -2.55 10.26 16.85
CA GLN A 26 -2.84 8.83 16.92
C GLN A 26 -4.29 8.52 17.28
N LYS A 27 -4.88 9.27 18.23
CA LYS A 27 -6.32 9.18 18.53
C LYS A 27 -7.17 9.56 17.33
N ALA A 28 -6.78 10.58 16.57
CA ALA A 28 -7.47 10.99 15.36
C ALA A 28 -7.40 9.92 14.27
N LEU A 29 -6.24 9.29 14.05
CA LEU A 29 -6.11 8.18 13.09
C LEU A 29 -7.01 7.00 13.48
N ALA A 30 -7.04 6.63 14.77
CA ALA A 30 -7.93 5.57 15.26
C ALA A 30 -9.41 5.97 15.13
N GLY A 31 -9.77 7.20 15.50
CA GLY A 31 -11.13 7.73 15.40
C GLY A 31 -11.65 7.85 13.96
N GLN A 32 -10.75 7.93 12.97
CA GLN A 32 -11.09 7.92 11.54
C GLN A 32 -11.21 6.50 10.97
N SER A 33 -11.08 5.44 11.78
CA SER A 33 -11.01 4.05 11.30
C SER A 33 -9.89 3.84 10.26
N LEU A 34 -8.83 4.65 10.34
CA LEU A 34 -7.69 4.54 9.45
C LEU A 34 -6.86 3.32 9.80
N ILE A 35 -6.63 3.09 11.10
CA ILE A 35 -5.83 1.99 11.62
C ILE A 35 -6.66 1.26 12.67
N GLU A 36 -6.83 -0.04 12.48
CA GLU A 36 -7.57 -0.93 13.37
C GLU A 36 -6.67 -2.10 13.76
N LYS A 37 -6.64 -2.45 15.05
CA LYS A 37 -5.98 -3.68 15.49
C LYS A 37 -6.92 -4.85 15.19
N VAL A 38 -6.40 -5.87 14.52
CA VAL A 38 -7.15 -7.10 14.25
C VAL A 38 -7.09 -7.97 15.52
N ASP A 39 -8.23 -8.52 15.93
CA ASP A 39 -8.28 -9.53 16.99
C ASP A 39 -7.72 -10.84 16.43
N LEU A 40 -6.68 -11.38 17.07
CA LEU A 40 -6.06 -12.64 16.65
C LEU A 40 -6.94 -13.86 16.95
N ASN A 41 -8.01 -13.69 17.76
CA ASN A 41 -9.03 -14.69 17.97
C ASN A 41 -10.15 -14.63 16.91
N ASP A 42 -10.13 -13.63 16.03
CA ASP A 42 -11.01 -13.61 14.86
C ASP A 42 -10.41 -14.49 13.76
N ASP A 43 -11.24 -15.33 13.16
CA ASP A 43 -10.83 -16.31 12.18
C ASP A 43 -10.57 -15.68 10.79
N SER A 44 -10.90 -14.39 10.59
CA SER A 44 -10.66 -13.76 9.30
C SER A 44 -10.54 -12.23 9.27
N ILE A 45 -9.79 -11.71 8.28
CA ILE A 45 -9.76 -10.27 7.94
C ILE A 45 -10.47 -10.05 6.61
N GLU A 46 -11.51 -9.20 6.58
CA GLU A 46 -12.24 -8.86 5.35
C GLU A 46 -11.79 -7.56 4.68
N ILE A 47 -11.63 -7.62 3.36
CA ILE A 47 -11.23 -6.51 2.49
C ILE A 47 -12.28 -6.37 1.40
N ILE A 48 -12.90 -5.19 1.28
CA ILE A 48 -14.09 -4.98 0.43
C ILE A 48 -13.76 -4.02 -0.71
N GLU A 49 -14.03 -4.40 -1.96
CA GLU A 49 -13.95 -3.47 -3.11
C GLU A 49 -15.19 -2.58 -3.08
N THR A 50 -15.01 -1.26 -2.91
CA THR A 50 -16.13 -0.31 -2.77
C THR A 50 -16.81 0.03 -4.11
N GLY A 51 -16.30 -0.50 -5.23
CA GLY A 51 -16.83 -0.28 -6.57
C GLY A 51 -18.17 -0.98 -6.83
N LYS A 52 -19.22 -0.21 -7.21
CA LYS A 52 -20.57 -0.75 -7.49
C LYS A 52 -20.63 -1.81 -8.60
N LYS A 53 -19.64 -1.84 -9.51
CA LYS A 53 -19.55 -2.80 -10.64
C LYS A 53 -18.49 -3.88 -10.45
N ALA A 54 -17.91 -4.00 -9.25
CA ALA A 54 -16.85 -4.96 -8.95
C ALA A 54 -17.34 -6.42 -9.08
N LYS A 55 -16.59 -7.24 -9.83
CA LYS A 55 -16.82 -8.69 -9.95
C LYS A 55 -16.31 -9.45 -8.70
N LEU A 56 -15.23 -8.98 -8.09
CA LEU A 56 -14.73 -9.44 -6.80
C LEU A 56 -15.17 -8.43 -5.75
N LYS A 57 -15.95 -8.84 -4.76
CA LYS A 57 -16.48 -7.92 -3.75
C LYS A 57 -15.73 -7.97 -2.43
N ASN A 58 -15.22 -9.14 -2.06
CA ASN A 58 -14.60 -9.37 -0.77
C ASN A 58 -13.38 -10.30 -0.91
N VAL A 59 -12.33 -10.03 -0.13
CA VAL A 59 -11.22 -10.95 0.13
C VAL A 59 -11.16 -11.19 1.64
N SER A 60 -11.27 -12.45 2.05
CA SER A 60 -11.10 -12.90 3.44
C SER A 60 -9.74 -13.55 3.61
N ILE A 61 -8.92 -13.05 4.53
CA ILE A 61 -7.68 -13.71 4.91
C ILE A 61 -7.98 -14.58 6.14
N ARG A 62 -8.00 -15.90 5.96
CA ARG A 62 -8.32 -16.90 6.99
C ARG A 62 -7.07 -17.63 7.46
N ILE A 63 -7.15 -18.23 8.64
CA ILE A 63 -6.10 -19.09 9.19
C ILE A 63 -4.83 -18.27 9.49
N LEU A 64 -4.85 -17.61 10.64
CA LEU A 64 -3.65 -17.07 11.30
C LEU A 64 -2.84 -18.20 11.98
N ASP A 65 -2.81 -19.41 11.41
CA ASP A 65 -2.04 -20.55 11.96
C ASP A 65 -0.60 -20.45 11.45
N PHE A 66 0.25 -19.85 12.28
CA PHE A 66 1.66 -19.65 11.97
C PHE A 66 2.45 -20.88 12.38
N LYS A 67 2.80 -21.70 11.39
CA LYS A 67 3.78 -22.79 11.55
C LYS A 67 5.19 -22.29 11.26
N ASP A 68 5.60 -21.21 11.90
CA ASP A 68 7.03 -20.91 12.03
C ASP A 68 7.44 -21.12 13.49
N LYS A 69 8.33 -22.10 13.73
CA LYS A 69 8.76 -22.43 15.09
C LYS A 69 9.69 -21.38 15.69
N LYS A 70 10.22 -20.45 14.87
CA LYS A 70 11.27 -19.48 15.28
C LYS A 70 10.76 -18.04 15.41
N SER A 71 9.48 -17.80 15.15
CA SER A 71 8.87 -16.49 15.26
C SER A 71 7.43 -16.58 15.75
N SER A 72 6.94 -15.51 16.38
CA SER A 72 5.56 -15.40 16.84
C SER A 72 4.97 -14.08 16.39
N ILE A 73 3.68 -14.07 16.04
CA ILE A 73 2.97 -12.85 15.69
C ILE A 73 2.40 -12.21 16.94
N GLU A 74 2.86 -11.00 17.23
CA GLU A 74 2.42 -10.25 18.40
C GLU A 74 1.18 -9.40 18.10
N ALA A 75 1.06 -8.91 16.87
CA ALA A 75 -0.04 -8.06 16.47
C ALA A 75 -0.19 -8.01 14.95
N ILE A 76 -1.44 -7.81 14.52
CA ILE A 76 -1.80 -7.47 13.14
C ILE A 76 -2.60 -6.17 13.18
N TRP A 77 -2.25 -5.24 12.29
CA TRP A 77 -3.03 -4.02 12.08
C TRP A 77 -3.52 -3.94 10.65
N ARG A 78 -4.75 -3.50 10.51
CA ARG A 78 -5.39 -3.15 9.25
C ARG A 78 -5.31 -1.65 9.07
N VAL A 79 -4.81 -1.21 7.91
CA VAL A 79 -4.73 0.21 7.55
C VAL A 79 -5.52 0.45 6.29
N ASN A 80 -6.60 1.21 6.37
CA ASN A 80 -7.34 1.65 5.20
C ASN A 80 -6.58 2.81 4.53
N LEU A 81 -5.96 2.54 3.38
CA LEU A 81 -5.13 3.54 2.72
C LEU A 81 -5.94 4.49 1.83
N GLU A 82 -7.21 4.23 1.56
CA GLU A 82 -8.08 5.11 0.77
C GLU A 82 -8.57 6.33 1.57
N ILE A 83 -8.61 6.24 2.91
CA ILE A 83 -9.00 7.36 3.77
C ILE A 83 -7.91 8.45 3.68
N PRO A 84 -8.21 9.69 3.30
CA PRO A 84 -7.19 10.74 3.23
C PRO A 84 -6.67 11.10 4.62
N ILE A 85 -5.36 11.32 4.75
CA ILE A 85 -4.75 11.80 6.01
C ILE A 85 -4.45 13.30 5.86
N PRO A 86 -5.07 14.18 6.67
CA PRO A 86 -4.77 15.60 6.64
C PRO A 86 -3.28 15.87 6.84
N GLY A 87 -2.69 16.68 5.95
CA GLY A 87 -1.25 17.03 6.01
C GLY A 87 -0.30 15.97 5.42
N ILE A 88 -0.79 14.79 5.04
CA ILE A 88 -0.05 13.80 4.26
C ILE A 88 -0.68 13.75 2.86
N SER A 89 -0.16 14.57 1.95
CA SER A 89 -0.57 14.53 0.55
C SER A 89 0.18 13.41 -0.17
N THR A 90 -0.51 12.32 -0.50
CA THR A 90 -0.05 11.41 -1.55
C THR A 90 -0.63 11.92 -2.86
N GLN A 91 0.22 12.39 -3.77
CA GLN A 91 -0.21 12.93 -5.06
C GLN A 91 -0.94 11.90 -5.95
N GLY A 92 -0.90 10.61 -5.60
CA GLY A 92 -1.58 9.52 -6.32
C GLY A 92 -2.64 8.79 -5.48
N LYS A 93 -3.45 7.99 -6.18
CA LYS A 93 -4.32 6.98 -5.55
C LYS A 93 -3.43 5.99 -4.77
N THR A 94 -3.89 5.50 -3.65
CA THR A 94 -3.26 4.43 -2.86
C THR A 94 -3.84 3.08 -3.26
N VAL A 95 -3.22 1.99 -2.79
CA VAL A 95 -3.91 0.69 -2.77
C VAL A 95 -5.07 0.73 -1.78
N GLU A 96 -5.99 -0.22 -1.85
CA GLU A 96 -7.16 -0.22 -0.96
C GLU A 96 -6.74 -0.34 0.52
N MET A 97 -5.73 -1.18 0.81
CA MET A 97 -5.38 -1.52 2.19
C MET A 97 -3.91 -1.91 2.38
N ALA A 98 -3.41 -1.68 3.59
CA ALA A 98 -2.21 -2.36 4.10
C ALA A 98 -2.53 -3.23 5.32
N LEU A 99 -1.93 -4.41 5.39
CA LEU A 99 -1.82 -5.18 6.62
C LEU A 99 -0.40 -5.08 7.16
N ILE A 100 -0.27 -4.74 8.43
CA ILE A 100 1.01 -4.69 9.14
C ILE A 100 1.02 -5.88 10.10
N ILE A 101 1.94 -6.80 9.90
CA ILE A 101 2.08 -8.01 10.72
C ILE A 101 3.39 -7.88 11.49
N SER A 102 3.30 -7.74 12.81
CA SER A 102 4.47 -7.68 13.69
C SER A 102 4.84 -9.08 14.13
N GLN A 103 5.99 -9.53 13.65
CA GLN A 103 6.63 -10.78 14.01
C GLN A 103 7.80 -10.52 14.94
N LYS A 104 7.90 -11.32 16.00
CA LYS A 104 9.04 -11.35 16.91
C LYS A 104 9.78 -12.66 16.78
N TYR A 105 11.07 -12.57 16.53
CA TYR A 105 11.97 -13.72 16.47
C TYR A 105 12.47 -14.10 17.87
N GLU A 106 12.86 -15.36 18.03
CA GLU A 106 13.49 -15.85 19.26
C GLU A 106 14.77 -15.08 19.63
N THR A 107 15.48 -14.51 18.65
CA THR A 107 16.66 -13.65 18.87
C THR A 107 16.35 -12.34 19.60
N GLY A 108 15.06 -11.96 19.67
CA GLY A 108 14.60 -10.69 20.21
C GLY A 108 14.43 -9.58 19.16
N ASP A 109 14.81 -9.84 17.91
CA ASP A 109 14.58 -8.93 16.78
C ASP A 109 13.12 -8.99 16.28
N TYR A 110 12.72 -7.95 15.55
CA TYR A 110 11.37 -7.84 14.99
C TYR A 110 11.40 -7.75 13.47
N CYS A 111 10.39 -8.36 12.82
CA CYS A 111 10.06 -8.08 11.43
C CYS A 111 8.65 -7.48 11.35
N LEU A 112 8.53 -6.37 10.65
CA LEU A 112 7.27 -5.78 10.25
C LEU A 112 7.02 -6.15 8.78
N ASN A 113 6.14 -7.12 8.55
CA ASN A 113 5.68 -7.42 7.19
C ASN A 113 4.55 -6.44 6.85
N VAL A 114 4.78 -5.58 5.86
CA VAL A 114 3.81 -4.62 5.36
C VAL A 114 3.26 -5.14 4.04
N CYS A 115 2.06 -5.71 4.09
CA CYS A 115 1.38 -6.27 2.92
C CYS A 115 0.44 -5.22 2.32
N LEU A 116 0.81 -4.67 1.16
CA LEU A 116 0.01 -3.74 0.39
C LEU A 116 -0.91 -4.53 -0.55
N ILE A 117 -2.22 -4.36 -0.40
CA ILE A 117 -3.23 -5.18 -1.08
C ILE A 117 -4.00 -4.29 -2.06
N GLU A 118 -3.88 -4.60 -3.34
CA GLU A 118 -4.63 -3.99 -4.44
C GLU A 118 -5.66 -4.99 -4.98
N MET A 119 -6.93 -4.58 -5.08
CA MET A 119 -7.99 -5.32 -5.75
C MET A 119 -8.35 -4.66 -7.08
N LYS A 120 -8.32 -5.44 -8.16
CA LYS A 120 -8.71 -4.99 -9.50
C LYS A 120 -9.76 -5.90 -10.10
N SER A 121 -10.92 -5.34 -10.42
CA SER A 121 -11.91 -6.03 -11.25
C SER A 121 -11.42 -6.32 -12.67
N SER A 122 -10.42 -5.58 -13.16
CA SER A 122 -9.83 -5.68 -14.50
C SER A 122 -8.39 -5.18 -14.52
N LEU A 123 -7.53 -5.81 -15.33
CA LEU A 123 -6.20 -5.29 -15.67
C LEU A 123 -6.14 -4.63 -17.05
N GLN A 124 -7.28 -4.49 -17.75
CA GLN A 124 -7.34 -3.80 -19.04
C GLN A 124 -7.07 -2.30 -18.87
N PRO A 125 -6.46 -1.64 -19.88
CA PRO A 125 -6.31 -0.20 -19.88
C PRO A 125 -7.67 0.51 -19.78
N ARG A 126 -7.78 1.50 -18.88
CA ARG A 126 -8.99 2.33 -18.77
C ARG A 126 -8.90 3.49 -19.76
N ARG A 127 -9.93 3.68 -20.59
CA ARG A 127 -10.04 4.91 -21.39
C ARG A 127 -10.37 6.07 -20.45
N ILE A 128 -9.53 7.11 -20.47
CA ILE A 128 -9.74 8.36 -19.76
C ILE A 128 -10.13 9.42 -20.79
N ASN A 129 -11.32 9.97 -20.65
CA ASN A 129 -11.72 11.17 -21.38
C ASN A 129 -11.26 12.39 -20.56
N GLU A 130 -10.07 12.90 -20.84
CA GLU A 130 -9.64 14.19 -20.29
C GLU A 130 -10.29 15.31 -21.10
N ASN A 131 -11.46 15.77 -20.64
CA ASN A 131 -12.25 16.92 -21.10
C ASN A 131 -13.26 16.68 -22.24
N ALA A 132 -14.47 16.21 -21.88
CA ALA A 132 -15.69 16.59 -22.60
C ALA A 132 -15.97 18.09 -22.39
N LYS A 133 -15.28 18.95 -23.13
CA LYS A 133 -15.66 20.37 -23.27
C LYS A 133 -15.57 20.95 -24.68
N ASN A 134 -15.01 20.26 -25.67
CA ASN A 134 -15.18 20.60 -27.09
C ASN A 134 -15.03 19.35 -27.97
N ASP A 135 -15.92 19.24 -28.95
CA ASP A 135 -16.49 17.97 -29.42
C ASP A 135 -15.82 17.36 -30.67
N LYS A 136 -14.59 17.75 -31.01
CA LYS A 136 -13.95 17.26 -32.24
C LYS A 136 -12.44 17.05 -31.98
N ASP A 137 -12.04 15.78 -32.00
CA ASP A 137 -10.68 15.24 -31.87
C ASP A 137 -10.12 15.02 -30.45
N VAL A 138 -10.92 14.41 -29.57
CA VAL A 138 -10.40 13.74 -28.36
C VAL A 138 -9.84 12.37 -28.77
N LYS A 139 -8.51 12.23 -28.78
CA LYS A 139 -7.87 10.90 -28.78
C LYS A 139 -8.05 10.30 -27.38
N ASP A 140 -8.85 9.23 -27.28
CA ASP A 140 -9.02 8.44 -26.05
C ASP A 140 -7.65 8.06 -25.45
N VAL A 141 -7.24 8.70 -24.35
CA VAL A 141 -6.02 8.30 -23.64
C VAL A 141 -6.35 7.07 -22.80
N LYS A 142 -5.76 5.92 -23.13
CA LYS A 142 -5.88 4.71 -22.32
C LYS A 142 -4.80 4.71 -21.23
N GLU A 143 -5.19 4.93 -19.97
CA GLU A 143 -4.27 4.70 -18.85
C GLU A 143 -4.10 3.19 -18.65
N ASN A 144 -2.85 2.74 -18.67
CA ASN A 144 -2.50 1.35 -18.43
C ASN A 144 -2.70 1.01 -16.95
N SER A 145 -3.60 0.08 -16.64
CA SER A 145 -3.89 -0.34 -15.28
C SER A 145 -2.65 -0.82 -14.51
N LEU A 146 -1.62 -1.34 -15.17
CA LEU A 146 -0.36 -1.70 -14.52
C LEU A 146 0.43 -0.48 -14.07
N ILE A 147 0.39 0.61 -14.85
CA ILE A 147 1.02 1.88 -14.46
C ILE A 147 0.31 2.45 -13.23
N GLU A 148 -1.04 2.44 -13.23
CA GLU A 148 -1.84 2.86 -12.06
C GLU A 148 -1.46 2.04 -10.81
N ILE A 149 -1.33 0.71 -10.95
CA ILE A 149 -0.93 -0.17 -9.84
C ILE A 149 0.47 0.19 -9.32
N VAL A 150 1.46 0.40 -10.19
CA VAL A 150 2.82 0.77 -9.77
C VAL A 150 2.81 2.08 -9.00
N GLN A 151 2.08 3.09 -9.49
CA GLN A 151 1.95 4.38 -8.80
C GLN A 151 1.25 4.24 -7.45
N LYS A 152 0.19 3.41 -7.36
CA LYS A 152 -0.50 3.12 -6.11
C LYS A 152 0.42 2.46 -5.09
N ILE A 153 1.22 1.48 -5.49
CA ILE A 153 2.22 0.82 -4.64
C ILE A 153 3.24 1.83 -4.13
N GLN A 154 3.81 2.65 -5.03
CA GLN A 154 4.75 3.72 -4.68
C GLN A 154 4.17 4.68 -3.64
N CYS A 155 2.98 5.21 -3.89
CA CYS A 155 2.30 6.13 -2.98
C CYS A 155 2.01 5.48 -1.63
N SER A 156 1.62 4.20 -1.63
CA SER A 156 1.31 3.44 -0.43
C SER A 156 2.54 3.15 0.41
N MET A 157 3.67 2.75 -0.20
CA MET A 157 4.95 2.59 0.51
C MET A 157 5.39 3.90 1.16
N ASN A 158 5.36 5.01 0.41
CA ASN A 158 5.68 6.33 0.95
C ASN A 158 4.82 6.70 2.15
N ARG A 159 3.52 6.46 2.03
CA ARG A 159 2.57 6.72 3.10
C ARG A 159 2.82 5.85 4.32
N MET A 160 3.13 4.56 4.13
CA MET A 160 3.50 3.66 5.22
C MET A 160 4.79 4.12 5.91
N TYR A 161 5.80 4.55 5.15
CA TYR A 161 7.01 5.12 5.74
C TYR A 161 6.74 6.37 6.58
N MET A 162 5.89 7.28 6.11
CA MET A 162 5.48 8.44 6.90
C MET A 162 4.75 8.02 8.18
N LEU A 163 3.78 7.11 8.08
CA LEU A 163 3.02 6.60 9.24
C LEU A 163 3.91 5.92 10.27
N MET A 164 4.83 5.05 9.84
CA MET A 164 5.77 4.35 10.73
C MET A 164 6.75 5.31 11.39
N SER A 165 7.26 6.29 10.65
CA SER A 165 8.15 7.33 11.18
C SER A 165 7.46 8.14 12.28
N LEU A 166 6.20 8.54 12.08
CA LEU A 166 5.42 9.27 13.07
C LEU A 166 5.15 8.44 14.35
N ASN A 167 4.99 7.12 14.21
CA ASN A 167 4.70 6.21 15.34
C ASN A 167 5.94 5.80 16.17
N ASN A 168 7.14 5.74 15.57
CA ASN A 168 8.38 5.33 16.26
C ASN A 168 8.75 6.26 17.44
N HIS A 169 8.25 7.48 17.47
CA HIS A 169 8.55 8.45 18.52
C HIS A 169 7.94 8.11 19.90
N GLN A 170 7.17 7.02 20.08
CA GLN A 170 6.55 6.60 21.35
C GLN A 170 7.50 5.89 22.32
N ASN A 171 8.60 5.32 21.85
CA ASN A 171 9.47 4.57 22.73
C ASN A 171 10.53 5.51 23.34
N ARG A 172 10.47 5.79 24.65
CA ARG A 172 11.43 6.69 25.34
C ARG A 172 12.88 6.19 25.30
N LYS A 173 13.08 4.89 25.10
CA LYS A 173 14.39 4.26 24.84
C LYS A 173 14.67 4.06 23.35
N GLY A 174 13.75 4.43 22.45
CA GLY A 174 13.71 3.93 21.08
C GLY A 174 13.57 2.41 21.04
N TYR A 175 13.61 1.83 19.85
CA TYR A 175 14.02 0.43 19.65
C TYR A 175 15.55 0.31 19.77
N SER A 176 16.17 0.97 20.77
CA SER A 176 17.64 0.94 20.90
C SER A 176 18.11 -0.46 21.25
N GLY A 177 19.09 -0.94 20.48
CA GLY A 177 19.63 -2.30 20.63
C GLY A 177 18.75 -3.40 20.03
N VAL A 178 17.70 -3.06 19.27
CA VAL A 178 16.83 -4.04 18.59
C VAL A 178 16.77 -3.70 17.11
N ASN A 179 17.01 -4.69 16.25
CA ASN A 179 16.83 -4.50 14.82
C ASN A 179 15.35 -4.69 14.46
N ILE A 180 14.78 -3.72 13.74
CA ILE A 180 13.48 -3.85 13.11
C ILE A 180 13.70 -3.97 11.62
N HIS A 181 13.42 -5.14 11.09
CA HIS A 181 13.37 -5.38 9.67
C HIS A 181 11.98 -4.99 9.18
N ILE A 182 11.91 -4.22 8.08
CA ILE A 182 10.64 -3.88 7.44
C ILE A 182 10.65 -4.55 6.08
N GLU A 183 9.71 -5.44 5.84
CA GLU A 183 9.55 -6.12 4.56
C GLU A 183 8.27 -5.68 3.88
N PHE A 184 8.39 -5.11 2.69
CA PHE A 184 7.22 -4.80 1.87
C PHE A 184 6.85 -5.97 0.99
N LYS A 185 5.57 -6.31 1.01
CA LYS A 185 4.95 -7.33 0.16
C LYS A 185 3.74 -6.72 -0.56
N GLY A 186 3.60 -7.02 -1.84
CA GLY A 186 2.52 -6.53 -2.69
C GLY A 186 1.62 -7.69 -3.08
N ILE A 187 0.31 -7.51 -2.97
CA ILE A 187 -0.67 -8.52 -3.28
C ILE A 187 -1.67 -7.90 -4.24
N ILE A 188 -1.72 -8.43 -5.46
CA ILE A 188 -2.64 -7.94 -6.47
C ILE A 188 -3.65 -9.05 -6.75
N ILE A 189 -4.91 -8.75 -6.47
CA ILE A 189 -6.02 -9.68 -6.63
C ILE A 189 -6.86 -9.19 -7.79
N PHE A 190 -7.02 -10.02 -8.82
CA PHE A 190 -7.65 -9.58 -10.06
C PHE A 190 -8.45 -10.66 -10.76
N ASN A 191 -9.30 -10.26 -11.72
CA ASN A 191 -9.99 -11.19 -12.61
C ASN A 191 -9.12 -11.60 -13.81
N GLU A 192 -8.94 -12.90 -14.03
CA GLU A 192 -7.96 -13.43 -14.98
C GLU A 192 -8.29 -13.15 -16.46
N ASN A 193 -9.58 -13.05 -16.81
CA ASN A 193 -10.07 -13.03 -18.20
C ASN A 193 -9.79 -11.73 -18.97
N GLU A 194 -8.89 -10.90 -18.47
CA GLU A 194 -8.68 -9.53 -18.93
C GLU A 194 -7.19 -9.20 -19.15
N LEU A 195 -6.32 -10.23 -19.17
CA LEU A 195 -4.93 -10.12 -19.65
C LEU A 195 -4.89 -10.42 -21.15
N ILE A 196 -5.02 -9.39 -22.00
CA ILE A 196 -4.87 -9.55 -23.45
C ILE A 196 -3.46 -9.10 -23.85
N ALA A 197 -2.66 -10.01 -24.42
CA ALA A 197 -1.27 -9.73 -24.82
C ALA A 197 -1.14 -8.55 -25.81
N SER A 198 -2.18 -8.27 -26.60
CA SER A 198 -2.25 -7.11 -27.50
C SER A 198 -2.32 -5.76 -26.77
N ASP A 199 -2.72 -5.74 -25.49
CA ASP A 199 -2.88 -4.51 -24.71
C ASP A 199 -1.52 -3.89 -24.31
N PHE A 200 -0.44 -4.68 -24.35
CA PHE A 200 0.94 -4.21 -24.16
C PHE A 200 1.66 -3.86 -25.46
N ASN A 201 1.28 -4.49 -26.58
CA ASN A 201 1.92 -4.31 -27.88
C ASN A 201 1.37 -3.15 -28.70
N ASN A 202 0.19 -2.61 -28.35
CA ASN A 202 -0.34 -1.39 -28.96
C ASN A 202 0.38 -0.16 -28.39
N SER A 203 1.59 0.05 -28.90
CA SER A 203 2.49 1.18 -28.68
C SER A 203 1.99 2.51 -29.27
N ASP A 204 0.71 2.62 -29.64
CA ASP A 204 0.12 3.84 -30.22
C ASP A 204 -0.27 4.89 -29.17
N VAL A 205 0.21 4.72 -27.93
CA VAL A 205 0.17 5.80 -26.93
C VAL A 205 1.30 6.76 -27.27
N ASP A 206 0.94 7.90 -27.87
CA ASP A 206 1.86 9.02 -28.09
C ASP A 206 2.56 9.35 -26.75
N PRO A 207 3.89 9.16 -26.64
CA PRO A 207 4.64 9.38 -25.40
C PRO A 207 4.53 10.80 -24.85
N LYS A 208 3.93 11.73 -25.62
CA LYS A 208 3.76 13.14 -25.26
C LYS A 208 2.44 13.49 -24.56
N LEU A 209 1.44 12.61 -24.53
CA LEU A 209 0.10 12.98 -24.03
C LEU A 209 -0.20 12.63 -22.56
N LEU A 210 0.61 11.79 -21.94
CA LEU A 210 0.78 11.65 -20.49
C LEU A 210 2.05 10.83 -20.36
N ALA A 211 3.20 11.46 -20.17
CA ALA A 211 4.45 10.70 -20.05
C ALA A 211 4.59 10.23 -18.59
N PRO A 212 4.22 8.98 -18.22
CA PRO A 212 4.89 8.36 -17.10
C PRO A 212 6.39 8.43 -17.39
N SER A 213 7.22 8.64 -16.37
CA SER A 213 8.67 8.61 -16.58
C SER A 213 9.05 7.31 -17.29
N LYS A 214 10.06 7.33 -18.17
CA LYS A 214 10.56 6.13 -18.87
C LYS A 214 10.70 4.94 -17.92
N GLU A 215 11.15 5.22 -16.70
CA GLU A 215 11.26 4.24 -15.64
C GLU A 215 9.92 3.67 -15.15
N LEU A 216 8.89 4.49 -14.92
CA LEU A 216 7.57 4.01 -14.53
C LEU A 216 6.97 3.07 -15.59
N TYR A 217 7.21 3.36 -16.87
CA TYR A 217 6.85 2.48 -17.97
C TYR A 217 7.61 1.15 -17.91
N GLU A 218 8.94 1.15 -17.72
CA GLU A 218 9.73 -0.07 -17.57
C GLU A 218 9.32 -0.89 -16.33
N THR A 219 9.06 -0.24 -15.19
CA THR A 219 8.54 -0.93 -13.99
C THR A 219 7.19 -1.59 -14.24
N SER A 220 6.31 -0.96 -15.03
CA SER A 220 5.03 -1.58 -15.41
C SER A 220 5.19 -2.80 -16.32
N LYS A 221 6.24 -2.83 -17.17
CA LYS A 221 6.57 -4.04 -17.95
C LYS A 221 7.06 -5.17 -17.06
N ASP A 222 7.83 -4.88 -16.02
CA ASP A 222 8.24 -5.91 -15.07
C ASP A 222 7.03 -6.50 -14.34
N LEU A 223 6.06 -5.66 -13.96
CA LEU A 223 4.78 -6.12 -13.42
C LEU A 223 4.03 -7.04 -14.39
N TYR A 224 4.00 -6.70 -15.69
CA TYR A 224 3.42 -7.54 -16.73
C TYR A 224 4.14 -8.89 -16.86
N LYS A 225 5.48 -8.89 -16.88
CA LYS A 225 6.26 -10.14 -16.92
C LYS A 225 5.91 -11.05 -15.75
N PHE A 226 5.78 -10.49 -14.55
CA PHE A 226 5.40 -11.27 -13.36
C PHE A 226 4.00 -11.85 -13.52
N LEU A 227 3.02 -11.07 -13.98
CA LEU A 227 1.65 -11.52 -14.25
C LEU A 227 1.60 -12.71 -15.22
N THR A 228 2.46 -12.69 -16.25
CA THR A 228 2.52 -13.73 -17.28
C THR A 228 3.46 -14.89 -16.95
N SER A 229 4.21 -14.82 -15.84
CA SER A 229 5.10 -15.89 -15.41
C SER A 229 4.33 -17.05 -14.76
N ASP A 230 4.90 -18.25 -14.78
CA ASP A 230 4.26 -19.45 -14.19
C ASP A 230 3.95 -19.28 -12.70
N ASN A 231 4.89 -18.67 -11.96
CA ASN A 231 4.78 -18.47 -10.50
C ASN A 231 4.01 -17.21 -10.11
N ARG A 232 3.59 -16.40 -11.09
CA ARG A 232 2.83 -15.15 -10.91
C ARG A 232 3.31 -14.34 -9.70
N SER A 233 4.62 -14.13 -9.63
CA SER A 233 5.28 -13.44 -8.52
C SER A 233 6.62 -12.86 -8.96
N GLY A 234 7.14 -11.89 -8.21
CA GLY A 234 8.43 -11.28 -8.52
C GLY A 234 8.83 -10.16 -7.56
N LEU A 235 10.08 -9.72 -7.68
CA LEU A 235 10.60 -8.56 -6.95
C LEU A 235 10.42 -7.32 -7.82
N LEU A 236 9.55 -6.40 -7.41
CA LEU A 236 9.38 -5.11 -8.07
C LEU A 236 10.23 -4.05 -7.36
N SER A 237 10.98 -3.26 -8.13
CA SER A 237 11.71 -2.11 -7.59
C SER A 237 10.97 -0.81 -7.94
N VAL A 238 10.72 0.02 -6.94
CA VAL A 238 9.92 1.24 -7.07
C VAL A 238 10.60 2.43 -6.38
N ARG A 239 10.34 3.65 -6.84
CA ARG A 239 10.89 4.85 -6.19
C ARG A 239 10.09 5.22 -4.95
N THR A 240 10.78 5.53 -3.85
CA THR A 240 10.14 5.95 -2.61
C THR A 240 10.73 7.25 -2.08
N ILE A 241 10.16 7.80 -1.01
CA ILE A 241 10.67 8.99 -0.32
C ILE A 241 11.91 8.71 0.55
N LEU A 242 12.16 7.45 0.91
CA LEU A 242 13.27 7.07 1.79
C LEU A 242 14.51 6.67 1.00
N ASP A 243 14.33 6.03 -0.15
CA ASP A 243 15.40 5.60 -1.04
C ASP A 243 14.98 5.82 -2.50
N ASP A 244 15.96 6.13 -3.34
CA ASP A 244 15.80 6.30 -4.79
C ASP A 244 15.15 5.06 -5.41
N LYS A 245 15.43 3.86 -4.86
CA LYS A 245 14.77 2.60 -5.24
C LYS A 245 14.62 1.65 -4.06
N ASP A 246 13.40 1.27 -3.78
CA ASP A 246 13.05 0.26 -2.78
C ASP A 246 12.42 -0.98 -3.43
N LYS A 247 12.42 -2.12 -2.73
CA LYS A 247 11.98 -3.42 -3.26
C LYS A 247 10.74 -3.93 -2.54
N ILE A 248 9.83 -4.51 -3.31
CA ILE A 248 8.62 -5.16 -2.82
C ILE A 248 8.46 -6.52 -3.49
N THR A 249 8.19 -7.56 -2.70
CA THR A 249 7.85 -8.88 -3.23
C THR A 249 6.39 -8.91 -3.60
N ILE A 250 6.06 -9.11 -4.88
CA ILE A 250 4.69 -9.09 -5.37
C ILE A 250 4.22 -10.51 -5.67
N LYS A 251 3.02 -10.85 -5.20
CA LYS A 251 2.28 -12.07 -5.56
C LYS A 251 0.95 -11.69 -6.21
N PHE A 252 0.55 -12.45 -7.21
CA PHE A 252 -0.66 -12.22 -7.96
C PHE A 252 -1.65 -13.34 -7.80
N PHE A 253 -2.91 -12.97 -7.63
CA PHE A 253 -3.98 -13.87 -7.28
C PHE A 253 -5.13 -13.68 -8.29
N PRO A 254 -5.17 -14.48 -9.37
CA PRO A 254 -6.22 -14.44 -10.38
C PRO A 254 -7.51 -15.11 -9.87
N LYS A 255 -8.68 -14.55 -10.16
CA LYS A 255 -9.97 -15.22 -10.03
C LYS A 255 -10.24 -15.97 -11.35
N LYS A 256 -10.51 -17.28 -11.28
CA LYS A 256 -10.94 -18.08 -12.44
C LYS A 256 -12.44 -17.88 -12.68
N ASP A 257 -12.85 -17.75 -13.94
CA ASP A 257 -14.26 -17.50 -14.32
C ASP A 257 -15.20 -18.68 -14.04
N ASN A 258 -14.69 -19.83 -13.63
CA ASN A 258 -15.49 -21.02 -13.40
C ASN A 258 -16.24 -21.05 -12.07
N ASP A 259 -16.30 -19.95 -11.31
CA ASP A 259 -17.28 -19.87 -10.24
C ASP A 259 -17.76 -18.45 -9.92
N SER A 260 -19.04 -18.41 -9.54
CA SER A 260 -19.82 -17.24 -9.14
C SER A 260 -19.34 -16.55 -7.84
N GLU A 261 -18.13 -16.86 -7.38
CA GLU A 261 -17.61 -16.42 -6.10
C GLU A 261 -17.36 -14.91 -6.08
N LYS A 262 -18.24 -14.16 -5.40
CA LYS A 262 -18.04 -12.74 -5.06
C LYS A 262 -16.91 -12.52 -4.04
N HIS A 263 -16.30 -13.60 -3.59
CA HIS A 263 -15.40 -13.66 -2.44
C HIS A 263 -14.15 -14.44 -2.81
N ARG A 264 -13.00 -14.08 -2.22
CA ARG A 264 -11.77 -14.87 -2.29
C ARG A 264 -11.23 -15.13 -0.89
N THR A 265 -10.84 -16.36 -0.62
CA THR A 265 -10.08 -16.69 0.60
C THR A 265 -8.58 -16.70 0.30
N LEU A 266 -7.78 -16.05 1.14
CA LEU A 266 -6.33 -16.21 1.21
C LEU A 266 -5.95 -16.73 2.59
N GLN A 267 -4.82 -17.43 2.70
CA GLN A 267 -4.21 -17.74 3.98
C GLN A 267 -3.23 -16.64 4.37
N LEU A 268 -2.97 -16.44 5.66
CA LEU A 268 -1.97 -15.46 6.05
C LEU A 268 -0.56 -15.83 5.58
N GLY A 269 -0.27 -17.14 5.45
CA GLY A 269 0.95 -17.64 4.82
C GLY A 269 1.09 -17.21 3.35
N ASP A 270 0.00 -16.85 2.66
CA ASP A 270 0.08 -16.30 1.31
C ASP A 270 0.64 -14.87 1.32
N LEU A 271 0.49 -14.13 2.42
CA LEU A 271 1.00 -12.76 2.56
C LEU A 271 2.43 -12.71 3.08
N LEU A 272 2.90 -13.77 3.77
CA LEU A 272 4.26 -13.90 4.28
C LEU A 272 5.19 -14.60 3.24
#